data_AF-A0A1G9F7U3-F1
#
_entry.id   AF-A0A1G9F7U3-F1
#
_cell.length_a   1.000
_cell.length_b   1.000
_cell.length_c   1.000
_cell.angle_alpha   90.00
_cell.angle_beta   90.00
_cell.angle_gamma   90.00
#
_symmetry.space_group_name_H-M   'P 1'
#
loop_
_entity.id
_entity.type
_entity.pdbx_description
1 polymer ?
#
loop_
_entity_poly.entity_id
_entity_poly.type
_entity_poly.pdbx_seq_one_letter_code
_entity_poly.pdbx_strand_id
1 'polypeptide(L)' 'MPWKHGKITLADGSQYPAEFLVENGKDIWNVKIHKGNNVIEEIDVQGFANKLNKNPEEVYPFEYKIED' A
#
# COMPACT_ATOMS: atom_id res chain seq x y z
N MET A 1 -3.35 -13.41 -7.24
CA MET A 1 -3.28 -12.33 -6.22
C MET A 1 -4.40 -11.34 -6.52
N PRO A 2 -5.44 -11.23 -5.68
CA PRO A 2 -6.50 -10.25 -5.88
C PRO A 2 -6.06 -8.84 -5.45
N TRP A 3 -6.52 -7.81 -6.18
CA TRP A 3 -6.46 -6.43 -5.72
C TRP A 3 -7.62 -6.16 -4.75
N LYS A 4 -7.33 -5.54 -3.61
CA LYS A 4 -8.32 -5.11 -2.62
C LYS A 4 -8.34 -3.59 -2.52
N HIS A 5 -9.54 -3.02 -2.40
CA HIS A 5 -9.69 -1.59 -2.20
C HIS A 5 -9.56 -1.25 -0.72
N GLY A 6 -9.06 -0.04 -0.46
CA GLY A 6 -8.97 0.48 0.90
C GLY A 6 -8.49 1.92 0.90
N LYS A 7 -7.90 2.33 2.02
CA LYS A 7 -7.35 3.67 2.21
C LYS A 7 -5.97 3.61 2.86
N ILE A 8 -5.10 4.54 2.46
CA ILE A 8 -3.79 4.76 3.08
C ILE A 8 -3.80 6.11 3.81
N THR A 9 -3.24 6.14 5.02
CA THR A 9 -2.98 7.37 5.76
C THR A 9 -1.47 7.65 5.70
N LEU A 10 -1.07 8.81 5.19
CA LEU A 10 0.34 9.19 5.13
C LEU A 10 0.81 9.79 6.47
N ALA A 11 2.12 9.94 6.64
CA ALA A 11 2.72 10.45 7.88
C ALA A 11 2.29 11.89 8.24
N ASP A 12 1.81 12.67 7.26
CA ASP A 12 1.24 14.00 7.47
C ASP A 12 -0.26 13.97 7.88
N GLY A 13 -0.84 12.78 8.01
CA GLY A 13 -2.25 12.54 8.36
C GLY A 13 -3.21 12.58 7.18
N SER A 14 -2.74 12.84 5.95
CA SER A 14 -3.59 12.84 4.76
C SER A 14 -4.05 11.42 4.40
N GLN A 15 -5.28 11.30 3.88
CA GLN A 15 -5.88 10.02 3.52
C GLN A 15 -6.19 9.93 2.03
N TYR A 16 -5.85 8.79 1.42
CA TYR A 16 -6.08 8.54 0.00
C TYR A 16 -6.73 7.18 -0.24
N PRO A 17 -7.64 7.07 -1.23
CA PRO A 17 -8.08 5.78 -1.74
C PRO A 17 -6.88 5.03 -2.33
N ALA A 18 -6.82 3.73 -2.06
CA ALA A 18 -5.72 2.88 -2.50
C ALA A 18 -6.21 1.49 -2.91
N GLU A 19 -5.46 0.85 -3.80
CA GLU A 19 -5.61 -0.58 -4.10
C GLU A 19 -4.36 -1.32 -3.65
N PHE A 20 -4.57 -2.48 -3.02
CA PHE A 20 -3.54 -3.33 -2.45
C PHE A 20 -3.51 -4.66 -3.19
N LEU A 21 -2.37 -5.02 -3.79
CA LEU A 21 -2.16 -6.35 -4.31
C LEU A 21 -1.79 -7.27 -3.15
N VAL A 22 -2.71 -8.16 -2.78
CA VAL A 22 -2.53 -9.02 -1.61
C VAL A 22 -2.20 -10.45 -2.06
N GLU A 23 -1.13 -11.01 -1.49
CA GLU A 23 -0.80 -12.43 -1.57
C GLU A 23 -1.08 -13.11 -0.21
N ASN A 24 -1.63 -14.33 -0.26
CA ASN A 24 -1.93 -15.16 0.93
C ASN A 24 -2.80 -14.48 2.01
N GLY A 25 -3.50 -13.41 1.65
CA GLY A 25 -4.44 -12.70 2.53
C GLY A 25 -3.80 -11.77 3.57
N LYS A 26 -2.47 -11.66 3.61
CA LYS A 26 -1.75 -10.82 4.59
C LYS A 26 -0.64 -9.97 3.97
N ASP A 27 -0.02 -10.43 2.90
CA ASP A 27 1.18 -9.78 2.38
C ASP A 27 0.82 -8.81 1.27
N ILE A 28 1.11 -7.53 1.48
CA ILE A 28 0.92 -6.49 0.47
C ILE A 28 2.17 -6.43 -0.39
N TRP A 29 2.01 -6.78 -1.66
CA TRP A 29 3.09 -6.77 -2.64
C TRP A 29 3.25 -5.40 -3.32
N ASN A 30 2.12 -4.85 -3.78
CA ASN A 30 2.08 -3.56 -4.46
C ASN A 30 0.93 -2.72 -3.92
N VAL A 31 1.12 -1.40 -3.93
CA VAL A 31 0.04 -0.46 -3.66
C VAL A 31 -0.05 0.62 -4.71
N LYS A 32 -1.28 0.90 -5.11
CA LYS A 32 -1.61 2.02 -5.98
C LYS A 32 -2.34 3.07 -5.17
N ILE A 33 -1.80 4.29 -5.15
CA ILE A 33 -2.43 5.43 -4.50
C ILE A 33 -3.18 6.23 -5.55
N HIS A 34 -4.44 6.55 -5.28
CA HIS A 34 -5.32 7.25 -6.21
C HIS A 34 -5.59 8.69 -5.76
N LYS A 35 -5.71 9.60 -6.73
CA LYS A 35 -6.25 10.97 -6.55
C LYS A 35 -7.33 11.23 -7.60
N GLY A 36 -8.59 11.11 -7.19
CA GLY A 36 -9.70 11.01 -8.14
C GLY A 36 -9.69 9.65 -8.84
N ASN A 37 -9.79 9.62 -10.17
CA ASN A 37 -9.80 8.40 -10.98
C ASN A 37 -8.41 8.00 -11.52
N ASN A 38 -7.34 8.67 -11.08
CA ASN A 38 -5.99 8.46 -11.57
C ASN A 38 -5.09 7.88 -10.48
N VAL A 39 -4.27 6.89 -10.84
CA VAL A 39 -3.14 6.43 -10.04
C VAL A 39 -2.05 7.51 -10.08
N ILE A 40 -1.65 8.00 -8.92
CA ILE A 40 -0.60 9.02 -8.79
C ILE A 40 0.74 8.44 -8.35
N GLU A 41 0.73 7.23 -7.78
CA GLU A 41 1.94 6.53 -7.36
C GLU A 41 1.67 5.02 -7.30
N GLU A 42 2.65 4.23 -7.72
CA GLU A 42 2.66 2.77 -7.53
C GLU A 42 3.92 2.37 -6.76
N ILE A 43 3.72 1.83 -5.56
CA ILE A 43 4.81 1.44 -4.67
C ILE A 43 4.98 -0.08 -4.78
N ASP A 44 6.11 -0.50 -5.36
CA ASP A 44 6.67 -1.84 -5.15
C ASP A 44 7.18 -1.90 -3.71
N VAL A 45 6.40 -2.56 -2.85
CA VAL A 45 6.66 -2.60 -1.41
C VAL A 45 7.97 -3.33 -1.13
N GLN A 46 8.22 -4.43 -1.84
CA GLN A 46 9.43 -5.20 -1.69
C GLN A 46 10.65 -4.41 -2.16
N GLY A 47 10.54 -3.76 -3.33
CA GLY A 47 11.60 -2.90 -3.87
C GLY A 47 11.95 -1.73 -2.96
N PHE A 48 10.94 -1.12 -2.33
CA PHE A 48 11.14 -0.03 -1.37
C PHE A 48 11.79 -0.50 -0.06
N ALA A 49 11.31 -1.61 0.51
CA ALA A 49 11.87 -2.22 1.72
C ALA A 49 13.34 -2.61 1.54
N ASN A 50 13.67 -3.20 0.38
CA ASN A 50 15.04 -3.58 0.02
C ASN A 50 15.99 -2.37 -0.01
N LYS A 51 15.56 -1.21 -0.53
CA LYS A 51 16.37 0.03 -0.53
C LYS A 51 16.71 0.51 0.89
N LEU A 52 15.84 0.21 1.85
CA LEU A 52 15.98 0.61 3.25
C LEU A 52 16.63 -0.48 4.11
N ASN A 53 16.97 -1.64 3.53
CA ASN A 53 17.44 -2.82 4.24
C ASN A 53 16.51 -3.22 5.40
N LYS A 54 15.20 -3.16 5.15
CA LYS A 54 14.12 -3.50 6.08
C LYS A 54 13.20 -4.54 5.45
N ASN A 55 12.40 -5.22 6.28
CA ASN A 55 11.32 -6.05 5.78
C ASN A 55 10.13 -5.20 5.31
N PRO A 56 9.36 -5.65 4.29
CA PRO A 56 8.12 -5.02 3.86
C PRO A 56 7.20 -4.63 5.02
N GLU A 57 7.03 -5.50 6.01
CA GLU A 57 6.19 -5.29 7.19
C GLU A 57 6.64 -4.12 8.09
N GLU A 58 7.91 -3.73 8.03
CA GLU A 58 8.49 -2.65 8.85
C GLU A 58 8.39 -1.27 8.19
N VAL A 59 8.09 -1.24 6.89
CA VAL A 59 7.89 -0.01 6.10
C VAL A 59 6.47 0.09 5.55
N TYR A 60 5.72 -1.00 5.57
CA TYR A 60 4.42 -1.15 4.96
C TYR A 60 3.37 -1.71 5.93
N PRO A 61 2.27 -0.99 6.14
CA PRO A 61 2.18 0.45 6.04
C PRO A 61 1.77 1.08 7.36
N PHE A 62 2.04 2.38 7.43
CA PHE A 62 1.12 3.35 8.04
C PHE A 62 -0.31 2.82 8.04
N GLU A 63 -0.99 2.85 9.20
CA GLU A 63 -2.30 2.21 9.43
C GLU A 63 -3.15 2.12 8.15
N TYR A 64 -3.32 0.90 7.63
CA TYR A 64 -4.16 0.63 6.47
C TYR A 64 -5.44 -0.05 6.92
N LYS A 65 -6.53 0.29 6.23
CA LYS A 65 -7.81 -0.39 6.38
C LYS A 65 -8.25 -0.90 5.01
N ILE A 66 -8.29 -2.22 4.89
CA ILE A 66 -8.93 -2.91 3.77
C ILE A 66 -10.44 -2.81 4.00
N GLU A 67 -11.19 -2.41 2.98
CA GLU A 67 -12.66 -2.46 3.01
C GLU A 67 -13.09 -3.87 2.53
N ASP A 68 -14.01 -4.51 3.28
CA ASP A 68 -14.64 -5.79 2.90
C ASP A 68 -15.63 -5.61 1.73
#